data_AF-A0A2G9NN60-F1
#
_entry.id   AF-A0A2G9NN60-F1
#
_cell.length_a   1.000
_cell.length_b   1.000
_cell.length_c   1.000
_cell.angle_alpha   90.00
_cell.angle_beta   90.00
_cell.angle_gamma   90.00
#
_symmetry.space_group_name_H-M   'P 1'
#
loop_
_entity.id
_entity.type
_entity.pdbx_description
1 polymer ?
#
loop_
_entity_poly.entity_id
_entity_poly.type
_entity_poly.pdbx_seq_one_letter_code
_entity_poly.pdbx_strand_id
1 'polypeptide(L)'
;MEYLDIVDKNELALQLRSKKVSFCPLHWSTPVGGHVQSNENYEEAALREFEEELGLKTKIDFLRKDFYSDSRGNKKFLVTFKTIFNGPFKPDKEVVEKVEFFSTDEIKKMIIHKEKFHPELLFLLKRHFKI
;
A
#
# COMPACT_ATOMS: atom_id res chain seq x y z
N MET A 1 2.53 -11.61 0.18
CA MET A 1 2.07 -10.23 0.00
C MET A 1 3.27 -9.39 -0.32
N GLU A 2 3.07 -8.51 -1.27
CA GLU A 2 3.99 -7.46 -1.65
C GLU A 2 3.27 -6.12 -1.52
N TYR A 3 4.04 -5.11 -1.13
CA TYR A 3 3.56 -3.73 -1.08
C TYR A 3 4.60 -2.83 -1.72
N LEU A 4 4.14 -1.68 -2.20
CA LEU A 4 5.01 -0.63 -2.69
C LEU A 4 4.69 0.67 -1.95
N ASP A 5 5.71 1.22 -1.28
CA ASP A 5 5.69 2.59 -0.78
C ASP A 5 6.00 3.53 -1.96
N ILE A 6 5.11 4.49 -2.21
CA ILE A 6 5.34 5.57 -3.17
C ILE A 6 5.58 6.85 -2.36
N VAL A 7 6.72 7.48 -2.63
CA VAL A 7 7.14 8.70 -1.93
C VAL A 7 7.25 9.86 -2.91
N ASP A 8 6.73 11.03 -2.55
CA ASP A 8 7.06 12.32 -3.18
C ASP A 8 7.35 13.35 -2.08
N LYS A 9 8.47 14.09 -2.17
CA LYS A 9 8.83 15.18 -1.23
C LYS A 9 8.63 14.88 0.27
N ASN A 10 8.93 13.64 0.71
CA ASN A 10 8.72 13.13 2.08
C ASN A 10 7.26 12.87 2.49
N GLU A 11 6.33 12.91 1.56
CA GLU A 11 4.96 12.47 1.72
C GLU A 11 4.84 11.01 1.24
N LEU A 12 3.97 10.26 1.90
CA LEU A 12 3.61 8.91 1.52
C LEU A 12 2.32 8.97 0.72
N ALA A 13 2.28 8.31 -0.43
CA ALA A 13 1.00 8.02 -1.04
C ALA A 13 0.22 7.05 -0.13
N LEU A 14 -1.09 7.19 -0.09
CA LEU A 14 -2.02 6.18 0.40
C LEU A 14 -3.11 5.96 -0.65
N GLN A 15 -3.53 4.73 -0.80
CA GLN A 15 -4.63 4.34 -1.68
C GLN A 15 -5.91 4.21 -0.86
N LEU A 16 -6.98 4.90 -1.27
CA LEU A 16 -8.32 4.60 -0.79
C LEU A 16 -8.86 3.42 -1.59
N ARG A 17 -9.10 2.29 -0.91
CA ARG A 17 -9.63 1.08 -1.54
C ARG A 17 -11.04 1.33 -2.10
N SER A 18 -11.31 0.83 -3.30
CA SER A 18 -12.62 0.93 -3.94
C SER A 18 -13.73 0.38 -3.05
N LYS A 19 -14.94 0.93 -3.17
CA LYS A 19 -16.12 0.37 -2.48
C LYS A 19 -16.50 -1.05 -2.96
N LYS A 20 -15.95 -1.49 -4.09
CA LYS A 20 -16.30 -2.76 -4.76
C LYS A 20 -15.52 -3.96 -4.24
N VAL A 21 -14.40 -3.73 -3.54
CA VAL A 21 -13.56 -4.84 -3.03
C VAL A 21 -14.22 -5.53 -1.83
N SER A 22 -14.03 -6.84 -1.72
CA SER A 22 -14.65 -7.66 -0.68
C SER A 22 -14.03 -7.48 0.72
N PHE A 23 -12.78 -7.04 0.79
CA PHE A 23 -12.05 -6.86 2.05
C PHE A 23 -11.59 -5.41 2.25
N CYS A 24 -11.93 -4.85 3.40
CA CYS A 24 -11.64 -3.45 3.78
C CYS A 24 -12.00 -2.41 2.69
N PRO A 25 -13.24 -2.40 2.16
CA PRO A 25 -13.66 -1.35 1.23
C PRO A 25 -13.61 0.02 1.92
N LEU A 26 -13.24 1.07 1.16
CA LEU A 26 -13.11 2.44 1.66
C LEU A 26 -12.16 2.60 2.86
N HIS A 27 -11.17 1.72 2.98
CA HIS A 27 -10.06 1.91 3.92
C HIS A 27 -8.84 2.45 3.18
N TRP A 28 -8.09 3.32 3.84
CA TRP A 28 -6.75 3.69 3.41
C TRP A 28 -5.80 2.50 3.53
N SER A 29 -5.02 2.25 2.48
CA SER A 29 -4.06 1.14 2.37
C SER A 29 -2.74 1.64 1.81
N THR A 30 -1.74 0.75 1.80
CA THR A 30 -0.51 0.96 1.03
C THR A 30 -0.86 1.37 -0.41
N PRO A 31 -0.02 2.18 -1.08
CA PRO A 31 -0.29 2.69 -2.43
C PRO A 31 -0.56 1.65 -3.50
N VAL A 32 0.12 0.51 -3.37
CA VAL A 32 -0.07 -0.69 -4.18
C VAL A 32 0.11 -1.89 -3.26
N GLY A 33 -0.69 -2.93 -3.44
CA GLY A 33 -0.50 -4.17 -2.70
C GLY A 33 -1.27 -5.36 -3.25
N GLY A 34 -0.59 -6.49 -3.38
CA GLY A 34 -1.14 -7.68 -4.00
C GLY A 34 -0.58 -8.99 -3.46
N HIS A 35 -0.83 -10.05 -4.21
CA HIS A 35 -0.28 -11.38 -3.94
C HIS A 35 0.62 -11.82 -5.08
N VAL A 36 1.85 -12.22 -4.73
CA VAL A 36 2.73 -12.98 -5.61
C VAL A 36 2.03 -14.21 -6.18
N GLN A 37 1.97 -14.28 -7.51
CA GLN A 37 1.38 -15.41 -8.24
C GLN A 37 2.36 -16.57 -8.41
N SER A 38 1.87 -17.72 -8.88
CA SER A 38 2.74 -18.85 -9.20
C SER A 38 3.71 -18.49 -10.32
N ASN A 39 4.99 -18.85 -10.17
CA ASN A 39 6.09 -18.51 -11.07
C ASN A 39 6.45 -17.01 -11.14
N GLU A 40 5.99 -16.21 -10.18
CA GLU A 40 6.33 -14.80 -10.05
C GLU A 40 7.21 -14.59 -8.81
N ASN A 41 8.17 -13.68 -8.87
CA ASN A 41 8.91 -13.21 -7.70
C ASN A 41 8.28 -11.92 -7.12
N TYR A 42 8.69 -11.52 -5.92
CA TYR A 42 8.10 -10.35 -5.24
C TYR A 42 8.21 -9.04 -6.02
N GLU A 43 9.29 -8.86 -6.78
CA GLU A 43 9.52 -7.64 -7.58
C GLU A 43 8.62 -7.62 -8.80
N GLU A 44 8.52 -8.76 -9.50
CA GLU A 44 7.59 -8.94 -10.63
C GLU A 44 6.14 -8.67 -10.21
N ALA A 45 5.73 -9.23 -9.07
CA ALA A 45 4.41 -9.00 -8.49
C ALA A 45 4.17 -7.53 -8.20
N ALA A 46 5.11 -6.86 -7.52
CA ALA A 46 4.95 -5.44 -7.19
C ALA A 46 4.87 -4.54 -8.43
N LEU A 47 5.63 -4.86 -9.50
CA LEU A 47 5.57 -4.14 -10.77
C LEU A 47 4.26 -4.38 -11.52
N ARG A 48 3.77 -5.63 -11.55
CA ARG A 48 2.49 -6.00 -12.16
C ARG A 48 1.33 -5.32 -11.46
N GLU A 49 1.25 -5.41 -10.14
CA GLU A 49 0.19 -4.76 -9.34
C GLU A 49 0.23 -3.24 -9.50
N PHE A 50 1.43 -2.64 -9.60
CA PHE A 50 1.54 -1.19 -9.88
C PHE A 50 0.95 -0.83 -11.25
N GLU A 51 1.17 -1.67 -12.27
CA GLU A 51 0.57 -1.48 -13.60
C GLU A 51 -0.94 -1.71 -13.59
N GLU A 52 -1.43 -2.75 -12.91
CA GLU A 52 -2.86 -3.07 -12.80
C GLU A 52 -3.63 -1.99 -12.00
N GLU A 53 -3.14 -1.64 -10.82
CA GLU A 53 -3.85 -0.73 -9.92
C GLU A 53 -3.72 0.74 -10.34
N LEU A 54 -2.57 1.16 -10.88
CA LEU A 54 -2.26 2.57 -11.16
C LEU A 54 -2.05 2.90 -12.65
N GLY A 55 -2.03 1.90 -13.52
CA GLY A 55 -1.99 2.05 -14.99
C GLY A 55 -0.64 2.49 -15.56
N LEU A 56 0.46 2.24 -14.85
CA LEU A 56 1.78 2.80 -15.15
C LEU A 56 2.91 1.79 -14.94
N LYS A 57 4.12 2.13 -15.41
CA LYS A 57 5.34 1.37 -15.14
C LYS A 57 6.32 2.24 -14.38
N THR A 58 7.03 1.64 -13.42
CA THR A 58 8.05 2.33 -12.63
C THR A 58 9.24 1.42 -12.38
N LYS A 59 10.28 1.97 -11.76
CA LYS A 59 11.35 1.19 -11.14
C LYS A 59 11.13 1.18 -9.64
N ILE A 60 11.43 0.06 -9.01
CA ILE A 60 11.24 -0.14 -7.59
C ILE A 60 12.55 -0.60 -6.97
N ASP A 61 12.81 -0.16 -5.74
CA ASP A 61 13.91 -0.66 -4.94
C ASP A 61 13.35 -1.54 -3.81
N PHE A 62 13.99 -2.67 -3.55
CA PHE A 62 13.69 -3.43 -2.34
C PHE A 62 13.90 -2.55 -1.10
N LEU A 63 12.91 -2.53 -0.21
CA LEU A 63 12.98 -1.77 1.03
C LEU A 63 13.16 -2.69 2.24
N ARG A 64 12.26 -3.66 2.43
CA ARG A 64 12.25 -4.50 3.64
C ARG A 64 11.37 -5.74 3.51
N LYS A 65 11.51 -6.65 4.48
CA LYS A 65 10.59 -7.77 4.72
C LYS A 65 10.08 -7.72 6.15
N ASP A 66 8.79 -7.97 6.32
CA ASP A 66 8.14 -8.02 7.62
C ASP A 66 7.28 -9.28 7.76
N PHE A 67 7.03 -9.64 9.01
CA PHE A 67 6.15 -10.73 9.37
C PHE A 67 4.94 -10.16 10.10
N TYR A 68 3.77 -10.33 9.49
CA TYR A 68 2.50 -9.86 10.01
C TYR A 68 1.65 -11.03 10.49
N SER A 69 1.00 -10.88 11.63
CA SER A 69 0.00 -11.81 12.13
C SER A 69 -1.31 -11.05 12.30
N ASP A 70 -2.37 -11.53 11.66
CA ASP A 70 -3.71 -10.95 11.85
C ASP A 70 -4.28 -11.35 13.22
N SER A 71 -5.42 -10.76 13.59
CA SER A 71 -6.10 -11.03 14.86
C SER A 71 -6.60 -12.46 15.03
N ARG A 72 -6.66 -13.23 13.93
CA ARG A 72 -7.06 -14.65 13.92
C ARG A 72 -5.84 -15.59 13.94
N GLY A 73 -4.63 -15.04 14.01
CA GLY A 73 -3.39 -15.81 14.02
C GLY A 73 -2.88 -16.21 12.63
N ASN A 74 -3.50 -15.71 11.55
CA ASN A 74 -2.99 -15.95 10.20
C ASN A 74 -1.71 -15.16 9.99
N LYS A 75 -0.69 -15.84 9.49
CA LYS A 75 0.66 -15.31 9.32
C LYS A 75 0.90 -14.98 7.86
N LYS A 76 1.46 -13.80 7.60
CA LYS A 76 1.78 -13.31 6.27
C LYS A 76 3.21 -12.77 6.23
N PHE A 77 3.92 -13.13 5.18
CA PHE A 77 5.16 -12.46 4.80
C PHE A 77 4.82 -11.26 3.93
N LEU A 78 5.29 -10.09 4.37
CA LEU A 78 5.13 -8.82 3.71
C LEU A 78 6.49 -8.45 3.12
N VAL A 79 6.55 -8.17 1.82
CA VAL A 79 7.75 -7.64 1.17
C VAL A 79 7.42 -6.25 0.66
N THR A 80 8.12 -5.25 1.18
CA THR A 80 7.88 -3.86 0.81
C THR A 80 9.00 -3.39 -0.11
N PHE A 81 8.60 -2.79 -1.22
CA PHE A 81 9.45 -2.04 -2.13
C PHE A 81 9.19 -0.55 -1.94
N LYS A 82 10.05 0.29 -2.52
CA LYS A 82 9.83 1.73 -2.61
C LYS A 82 10.00 2.22 -4.05
N THR A 83 9.31 3.30 -4.37
CA THR A 83 9.57 4.09 -5.57
C THR A 83 9.33 5.57 -5.28
N ILE A 84 9.95 6.44 -6.08
CA ILE A 84 9.68 7.87 -6.06
C ILE A 84 8.86 8.17 -7.32
N PHE A 85 7.60 8.52 -7.12
CA PHE A 85 6.67 8.74 -8.23
C PHE A 85 5.60 9.74 -7.84
N ASN A 86 5.37 10.74 -8.69
CA ASN A 86 4.52 11.89 -8.42
C ASN A 86 3.28 11.97 -9.36
N GLY A 87 2.98 10.88 -10.06
CA GLY A 87 1.84 10.82 -10.98
C GLY A 87 2.16 11.29 -12.40
N PRO A 88 1.12 11.53 -13.23
CA PRO A 88 -0.30 11.36 -12.91
C PRO A 88 -0.68 9.87 -12.84
N PHE A 89 -1.39 9.46 -11.78
CA PHE A 89 -1.92 8.10 -11.64
C PHE A 89 -3.16 7.87 -12.51
N LYS A 90 -3.36 6.63 -12.98
CA LYS A 90 -4.57 6.19 -13.68
C LYS A 90 -5.19 5.00 -12.93
N PRO A 91 -5.80 5.26 -11.75
CA PRO A 91 -6.25 4.18 -10.88
C PRO A 91 -7.39 3.37 -11.50
N ASP A 92 -7.31 2.04 -11.41
CA ASP A 92 -8.44 1.16 -11.73
C ASP A 92 -9.52 1.29 -10.65
N LYS A 93 -10.70 1.77 -11.04
CA LYS A 93 -11.84 2.03 -10.15
C LYS A 93 -12.49 0.76 -9.60
N GLU A 94 -12.18 -0.42 -10.14
CA GLU A 94 -12.62 -1.68 -9.55
C GLU A 94 -11.92 -1.96 -8.20
N VAL A 95 -10.67 -1.51 -8.04
CA VAL A 95 -9.83 -1.80 -6.86
C VAL A 95 -9.41 -0.55 -6.08
N VAL A 96 -9.28 0.60 -6.75
CA VAL A 96 -8.79 1.87 -6.21
C VAL A 96 -9.82 2.99 -6.40
N GLU A 97 -10.30 3.59 -5.30
CA GLU A 97 -11.14 4.78 -5.38
C GLU A 97 -10.30 6.02 -5.72
N LYS A 98 -9.17 6.22 -5.01
CA LYS A 98 -8.22 7.33 -5.27
C LYS A 98 -6.87 7.04 -4.62
N VAL A 99 -5.85 7.80 -5.05
CA VAL A 99 -4.52 7.85 -4.42
C VAL A 99 -4.23 9.30 -4.08
N GLU A 100 -3.80 9.55 -2.84
CA GLU A 100 -3.45 10.87 -2.33
C GLU A 100 -2.15 10.79 -1.54
N PHE A 101 -1.40 11.90 -1.52
CA PHE A 101 -0.17 12.02 -0.74
C PHE A 101 -0.46 12.66 0.62
N PHE A 102 0.18 12.13 1.65
CA PHE A 102 0.03 12.58 3.02
C PHE A 102 1.40 12.66 3.69
N SER A 103 1.64 13.74 4.42
CA SER A 103 2.71 13.80 5.39
C SER A 103 2.45 12.83 6.56
N THR A 104 3.51 12.44 7.27
CA THR A 104 3.38 11.58 8.46
C THR A 104 2.50 12.20 9.55
N ASP A 105 2.45 13.53 9.63
CA ASP A 105 1.62 14.23 10.62
C ASP A 105 0.14 14.27 10.23
N GLU A 106 -0.17 14.33 8.93
CA GLU A 106 -1.55 14.14 8.44
C GLU A 106 -2.04 12.72 8.72
N ILE A 107 -1.22 11.71 8.45
CA ILE A 107 -1.57 10.30 8.75
C ILE A 107 -1.85 10.12 10.24
N LYS A 108 -1.02 10.69 11.12
CA LYS A 108 -1.28 10.69 12.58
C LYS A 108 -2.63 11.33 12.92
N LYS A 109 -2.94 12.48 12.32
CA LYS A 109 -4.24 13.15 12.51
C LYS A 109 -5.40 12.27 12.03
N MET A 110 -5.29 11.64 10.85
CA MET A 110 -6.33 10.74 10.33
C MET A 110 -6.59 9.56 11.28
N ILE A 111 -5.54 8.99 11.87
CA ILE A 111 -5.64 7.92 12.87
C ILE A 111 -6.33 8.41 14.15
N ILE A 112 -5.96 9.61 14.65
CA ILE A 112 -6.62 10.22 15.82
C ILE A 112 -8.12 10.46 15.55
N HIS A 113 -8.47 10.90 14.34
CA HIS A 113 -9.85 11.09 13.90
C HIS A 113 -10.58 9.78 13.56
N LYS A 114 -9.94 8.62 13.78
CA LYS A 114 -10.51 7.28 13.55
C LYS A 114 -10.96 7.06 12.11
N GLU A 115 -10.21 7.60 11.15
CA GLU A 115 -10.36 7.18 9.76
C GLU A 115 -10.09 5.67 9.61
N LYS A 116 -10.63 5.09 8.54
CA LYS A 116 -10.54 3.65 8.31
C LYS A 116 -9.23 3.32 7.62
N PHE A 117 -8.39 2.50 8.25
CA PHE A 117 -7.12 2.05 7.70
C PHE A 117 -7.06 0.53 7.62
N HIS A 118 -6.43 0.02 6.56
CA HIS A 118 -6.14 -1.39 6.39
C HIS A 118 -5.25 -1.87 7.55
N PRO A 119 -5.53 -3.01 8.19
CA PRO A 119 -4.76 -3.48 9.34
C PRO A 119 -3.26 -3.66 9.07
N GLU A 120 -2.91 -4.11 7.86
CA GLU A 120 -1.51 -4.29 7.45
C GLU A 120 -0.81 -2.93 7.27
N LEU A 121 -1.51 -1.91 6.77
CA LEU A 121 -0.97 -0.56 6.69
C LEU A 121 -0.71 0.01 8.10
N LEU A 122 -1.67 -0.12 9.03
CA LEU A 122 -1.46 0.33 10.42
C LEU A 122 -0.26 -0.35 11.07
N PHE A 123 -0.07 -1.64 10.80
CA PHE A 123 1.10 -2.38 11.27
C PHE A 123 2.41 -1.78 10.71
N LEU A 124 2.47 -1.53 9.40
CA LEU A 124 3.65 -0.95 8.75
C LEU A 124 3.94 0.48 9.24
N LEU A 125 2.91 1.32 9.37
CA LEU A 125 3.01 2.69 9.91
C LEU A 125 3.59 2.69 11.33
N LYS A 126 3.05 1.86 12.21
CA LYS A 126 3.54 1.75 13.59
C LYS A 126 4.99 1.26 13.65
N ARG A 127 5.32 0.28 12.81
CA ARG A 127 6.63 -0.38 12.84
C ARG A 127 7.75 0.48 12.27
N HIS A 128 7.49 1.18 11.16
CA HIS A 128 8.55 1.86 10.40
C HIS A 128 8.50 3.38 10.49
N PHE A 129 7.32 3.95 10.77
CA PHE A 129 7.13 5.41 10.86
C PHE A 129 6.89 5.90 12.29
N LYS A 130 6.75 4.96 13.26
CA LYS A 130 6.47 5.26 14.68
C LYS A 130 5.22 6.13 14.84
N ILE A 131 4.23 5.89 13.99
CA ILE A 131 2.90 6.51 13.98
C ILE A 131 1.95 5.68 14.83
#